data_AF-A0AA40K5I3-F1
#
_entry.id   AF-A0AA40K5I3-F1
#
_cell.length_a   1.000
_cell.length_b   1.000
_cell.length_c   1.000
_cell.angle_alpha   90.00
_cell.angle_beta   90.00
_cell.angle_gamma   90.00
#
_symmetry.space_group_name_H-M   'P 1'
#
loop_
_entity.id
_entity.type
_entity.pdbx_description
1 polymer ?
#
loop_
_entity_poly.entity_id
_entity_poly.type
_entity_poly.pdbx_seq_one_letter_code
_entity_poly.pdbx_strand_id
1 'polypeptide(L)'
;MPPSTSPALLYTSHAISLTFLAFGLNALLNPSSALSFYLLAPPSASTPPSDAQAVHSLLAAYGVRDIFMGLSLFSAGLFGTSKSLGLTLLAAAAVAVADGFVCQVYAGGEGVMNHWGYAPLVAMLGVAVLR
;
A
#
# COMPACT_ATOMS: atom_id res chain seq x y z
N MET A 1 -12.71 3.55 -23.04
CA MET A 1 -11.83 2.49 -23.59
C MET A 1 -11.66 1.43 -22.51
N PRO A 2 -11.73 0.15 -22.87
CA PRO A 2 -11.44 -0.94 -21.94
C PRO A 2 -10.03 -0.81 -21.35
N PRO A 3 -9.70 -1.48 -20.24
CA PRO A 3 -8.34 -1.56 -19.69
C PRO A 3 -7.30 -1.96 -20.74
N SER A 4 -6.03 -1.63 -20.51
CA SER A 4 -4.90 -1.85 -21.45
C SER A 4 -5.02 -3.18 -22.20
N THR A 5 -4.87 -3.14 -23.53
CA THR A 5 -4.94 -4.35 -24.38
C THR A 5 -3.73 -5.26 -24.23
N SER A 6 -2.67 -4.82 -23.54
CA SER A 6 -1.53 -5.67 -23.19
C SER A 6 -1.85 -6.54 -21.96
N PRO A 7 -1.91 -7.88 -22.10
CA PRO A 7 -2.17 -8.78 -20.98
C PRO A 7 -1.12 -8.67 -19.88
N ALA A 8 0.14 -8.39 -20.24
CA ALA A 8 1.24 -8.23 -19.29
C ALA A 8 0.97 -7.07 -18.31
N LEU A 9 0.58 -5.90 -18.82
CA LEU A 9 0.29 -4.73 -17.98
C LEU A 9 -0.89 -4.98 -17.04
N LEU A 10 -1.90 -5.69 -17.52
CA LEU A 10 -3.07 -6.05 -16.71
C LEU A 10 -2.70 -7.05 -15.60
N TYR A 11 -1.96 -8.11 -15.93
CA TYR A 11 -1.51 -9.09 -14.94
C TYR A 11 -0.58 -8.48 -13.89
N THR A 12 0.35 -7.60 -14.29
CA THR A 12 1.19 -6.87 -13.34
C THR A 12 0.34 -5.97 -12.42
N SER A 13 -0.70 -5.33 -12.95
CA SER A 13 -1.62 -4.50 -12.16
C SER A 13 -2.38 -5.33 -11.12
N HIS A 14 -2.86 -6.52 -11.50
CA HIS A 14 -3.51 -7.45 -10.58
C HIS A 14 -2.54 -7.99 -9.53
N ALA A 15 -1.29 -8.29 -9.90
CA ALA A 15 -0.28 -8.71 -8.93
C ALA A 15 -0.04 -7.63 -7.86
N ILE A 16 0.10 -6.36 -8.26
CA ILE A 16 0.22 -5.23 -7.33
C ILE A 16 -1.03 -5.12 -6.45
N SER A 17 -2.22 -5.28 -7.03
CA SER A 17 -3.48 -5.26 -6.28
C SER A 17 -3.52 -6.31 -5.17
N LEU A 18 -3.07 -7.54 -5.47
CA LEU A 18 -2.97 -8.62 -4.50
C LEU A 18 -1.94 -8.33 -3.41
N THR A 19 -0.85 -7.64 -3.73
CA THR A 19 0.14 -7.21 -2.74
C THR A 19 -0.48 -6.25 -1.70
N PHE A 20 -1.27 -5.26 -2.13
CA PHE A 20 -1.98 -4.38 -1.18
C PHE A 20 -2.98 -5.14 -0.31
N LEU A 21 -3.73 -6.08 -0.88
CA LEU A 21 -4.60 -6.96 -0.10
C LEU A 21 -3.82 -7.77 0.94
N ALA A 22 -2.68 -8.33 0.55
CA ALA A 22 -1.83 -9.11 1.44
C ALA A 22 -1.25 -8.25 2.58
N PHE A 23 -0.77 -7.04 2.29
CA PHE A 23 -0.30 -6.12 3.33
C PHE A 23 -1.42 -5.71 4.29
N GLY A 24 -2.61 -5.40 3.76
CA GLY A 24 -3.74 -5.05 4.59
C GLY A 24 -4.19 -6.20 5.51
N LEU A 25 -4.27 -7.43 4.98
CA LEU A 25 -4.53 -8.62 5.79
C LEU A 25 -3.42 -8.88 6.82
N ASN A 26 -2.16 -8.69 6.44
CA ASN A 26 -1.03 -8.82 7.36
C ASN A 26 -1.13 -7.81 8.52
N ALA A 27 -1.55 -6.58 8.28
CA ALA A 27 -1.74 -5.59 9.35
C ALA A 27 -2.85 -5.96 10.33
N LEU A 28 -3.92 -6.63 9.86
CA LEU A 28 -5.01 -7.08 10.73
C LEU A 28 -4.65 -8.35 11.52
N LEU A 29 -3.94 -9.30 10.89
CA LEU A 29 -3.66 -10.62 11.46
C LEU A 29 -2.32 -10.70 12.19
N ASN A 30 -1.33 -9.91 11.77
CA ASN A 30 0.01 -9.87 12.31
C ASN A 30 0.54 -8.41 12.38
N PRO A 31 -0.02 -7.60 13.30
CA PRO A 31 0.31 -6.18 13.41
C PRO A 31 1.81 -5.93 13.63
N SER A 32 2.49 -6.77 14.42
CA SER A 32 3.94 -6.62 14.63
C SER A 32 4.74 -6.76 13.33
N SER A 33 4.35 -7.69 12.44
CA SER A 33 4.95 -7.80 11.12
C SER A 33 4.59 -6.64 10.19
N ALA A 34 3.40 -6.06 10.30
CA ALA A 34 3.05 -4.91 9.47
C ALA A 34 3.84 -3.66 9.89
N LEU A 35 4.04 -3.48 11.19
CA LEU A 35 4.77 -2.35 11.75
C LEU A 35 6.26 -2.39 11.37
N SER A 36 6.84 -3.58 11.17
CA SER A 36 8.24 -3.69 10.76
C SER A 36 8.51 -3.16 9.34
N PHE A 37 7.50 -3.02 8.47
CA PHE A 37 7.69 -2.35 7.18
C PHE A 37 7.98 -0.85 7.33
N TYR A 38 7.50 -0.24 8.42
CA TYR A 38 7.82 1.13 8.80
C TYR A 38 9.10 1.24 9.65
N LEU A 39 9.73 0.11 9.98
CA LEU A 39 10.81 0.01 10.98
C LEU A 39 10.48 0.68 12.32
N LEU A 40 9.19 0.72 12.67
CA LEU A 40 8.72 1.20 13.97
C LEU A 40 8.68 0.04 14.97
N ALA A 41 9.05 0.33 16.21
CA ALA A 41 9.04 -0.67 17.28
C ALA A 41 7.59 -1.00 17.71
N PRO A 42 7.23 -2.28 17.85
CA PRO A 42 5.93 -2.65 18.39
C PRO A 42 5.80 -2.25 19.87
N PRO A 43 4.57 -2.04 20.36
CA PRO A 43 4.33 -1.86 21.79
C PRO A 43 4.97 -2.99 22.60
N SER A 44 5.69 -2.62 23.66
CA SER A 44 6.36 -3.56 24.56
C SER A 44 5.61 -3.69 25.88
N ALA A 45 6.05 -4.58 26.77
CA ALA A 45 5.43 -4.76 28.09
C ALA A 45 5.46 -3.49 28.97
N SER A 46 6.35 -2.53 28.67
CA SER A 46 6.43 -1.24 29.37
C SER A 46 5.59 -0.14 28.71
N THR A 47 5.01 -0.37 27.53
CA THR A 47 4.16 0.61 26.85
C THR A 47 2.84 0.76 27.59
N PRO A 48 2.37 2.00 27.88
CA PRO A 48 1.07 2.22 28.51
C PRO A 48 -0.06 1.54 27.72
N PRO A 49 -1.05 0.92 28.37
CA PRO A 49 -2.14 0.22 27.67
C PRO A 49 -2.91 1.10 26.68
N SER A 50 -3.09 2.38 26.99
CA SER A 50 -3.75 3.37 26.10
C SER A 50 -2.99 3.55 24.79
N ASP A 51 -1.67 3.60 24.86
CA ASP A 51 -0.80 3.89 23.73
C ASP A 51 -0.69 2.66 22.84
N ALA A 52 -0.57 1.48 23.45
CA ALA A 52 -0.64 0.20 22.74
C ALA A 52 -1.98 0.06 22.00
N GLN A 53 -3.09 0.38 22.67
CA GLN A 53 -4.42 0.36 22.05
C GLN A 53 -4.52 1.34 20.87
N ALA A 54 -3.96 2.55 21.01
CA ALA A 54 -3.95 3.53 19.93
C ALA A 54 -3.15 3.04 18.72
N VAL A 55 -1.95 2.50 18.93
CA VAL A 55 -1.10 1.93 17.86
C VAL A 55 -1.82 0.79 17.14
N HIS A 56 -2.39 -0.17 17.87
CA HIS A 56 -3.14 -1.27 17.27
C HIS A 56 -4.37 -0.79 16.49
N SER A 57 -5.08 0.21 16.99
CA SER A 57 -6.26 0.76 16.31
C SER A 57 -5.88 1.47 14.99
N LEU A 58 -4.80 2.25 15.01
CA LEU A 58 -4.28 2.91 13.81
C LEU A 58 -3.76 1.89 12.80
N LEU A 59 -3.10 0.84 13.27
CA LEU A 59 -2.59 -0.20 12.39
C LEU A 59 -3.72 -1.04 11.78
N ALA A 60 -4.82 -1.24 12.50
CA ALA A 60 -6.02 -1.84 11.94
C ALA A 60 -6.66 -0.94 10.86
N ALA A 61 -6.73 0.38 11.10
CA ALA A 61 -7.19 1.33 10.10
C ALA A 61 -6.30 1.35 8.85
N TYR A 62 -4.97 1.28 9.03
CA TYR A 62 -4.00 1.08 7.94
C TYR A 62 -4.27 -0.23 7.19
N GLY A 63 -4.54 -1.34 7.90
CA GLY A 63 -4.86 -2.62 7.26
C GLY A 63 -6.11 -2.56 6.39
N VAL A 64 -7.19 -1.95 6.91
CA VAL A 64 -8.43 -1.73 6.14
C VAL A 64 -8.20 -0.82 4.93
N ARG A 65 -7.37 0.23 5.08
CA ARG A 65 -6.97 1.13 3.97
C ARG A 65 -6.28 0.34 2.85
N ASP A 66 -5.31 -0.49 3.19
CA ASP A 66 -4.56 -1.27 2.19
C ASP A 66 -5.45 -2.33 1.52
N ILE A 67 -6.39 -2.95 2.25
CA ILE A 67 -7.43 -3.80 1.64
C ILE A 67 -8.28 -3.00 0.64
N PHE A 68 -8.75 -1.82 1.03
CA PHE A 68 -9.52 -0.94 0.15
C PHE A 68 -8.74 -0.57 -1.12
N MET A 69 -7.44 -0.26 -1.00
CA MET A 69 -6.57 0.04 -2.13
C MET A 69 -6.45 -1.15 -3.07
N GLY A 70 -6.19 -2.35 -2.53
CA GLY A 70 -6.11 -3.58 -3.31
C GLY A 70 -7.41 -3.89 -4.05
N LEU A 71 -8.56 -3.81 -3.38
CA LEU A 71 -9.88 -4.00 -4.01
C LEU A 71 -10.17 -2.94 -5.07
N SER A 72 -9.80 -1.68 -4.83
CA SER A 72 -10.02 -0.58 -5.78
C SER A 72 -9.23 -0.80 -7.06
N LEU A 73 -7.95 -1.18 -6.95
CA LEU A 73 -7.12 -1.54 -8.11
C LEU A 73 -7.67 -2.77 -8.84
N PHE A 74 -8.09 -3.80 -8.11
CA PHE A 74 -8.64 -5.02 -8.71
C PHE A 74 -9.94 -4.73 -9.49
N SER A 75 -10.85 -3.97 -8.89
CA SER A 75 -12.10 -3.53 -9.53
C SER A 75 -11.85 -2.63 -10.74
N ALA A 76 -10.88 -1.70 -10.65
CA ALA A 76 -10.50 -0.87 -11.79
C ALA A 76 -9.89 -1.70 -12.94
N GLY A 77 -9.17 -2.76 -12.63
CA GLY A 77 -8.61 -3.69 -13.62
C GLY A 77 -9.66 -4.58 -14.30
N LEU A 78 -10.64 -5.08 -13.55
CA LEU A 78 -11.68 -5.97 -14.08
C LEU A 78 -12.80 -5.23 -14.80
N PHE A 79 -13.26 -4.11 -14.23
CA PHE A 79 -14.51 -3.45 -14.64
C PHE A 79 -14.31 -2.01 -15.10
N GLY A 80 -13.11 -1.47 -14.91
CA GLY A 80 -12.81 -0.07 -15.19
C GLY A 80 -12.39 0.19 -16.63
N THR A 81 -11.65 1.28 -16.77
CA THR A 81 -11.02 1.71 -18.02
C THR A 81 -9.51 1.83 -17.80
N SER A 82 -8.72 1.87 -18.88
CA SER A 82 -7.28 2.19 -18.79
C SER A 82 -7.01 3.44 -17.95
N LYS A 83 -7.84 4.47 -18.12
CA LYS A 83 -7.74 5.71 -17.34
C LYS A 83 -7.99 5.49 -15.85
N SER A 84 -9.05 4.76 -15.51
CA SER A 84 -9.38 4.45 -14.12
C SER A 84 -8.27 3.62 -13.46
N LEU A 85 -7.82 2.54 -14.10
CA LEU A 85 -6.76 1.69 -13.58
C LEU A 85 -5.44 2.45 -13.43
N GLY A 86 -5.04 3.18 -14.47
CA GLY A 86 -3.80 3.96 -14.47
C GLY A 86 -3.79 5.06 -13.40
N LEU A 87 -4.88 5.82 -13.25
CA LEU A 87 -5.01 6.81 -12.18
C LEU A 87 -5.02 6.18 -10.78
N THR A 88 -5.64 5.01 -10.63
CA THR A 88 -5.66 4.28 -9.35
C THR A 88 -4.26 3.79 -8.97
N LEU A 89 -3.47 3.30 -9.93
CA LEU A 89 -2.06 2.95 -9.73
C LEU A 89 -1.21 4.16 -9.34
N LEU A 90 -1.41 5.31 -10.00
CA LEU A 90 -0.72 6.55 -9.63
C LEU A 90 -1.08 7.00 -8.21
N ALA A 91 -2.36 6.90 -7.82
CA ALA A 91 -2.79 7.19 -6.46
C ALA A 91 -2.15 6.23 -5.45
N ALA A 92 -2.07 4.94 -5.77
CA ALA A 92 -1.40 3.95 -4.93
C ALA A 92 0.11 4.25 -4.76
N ALA A 93 0.79 4.67 -5.83
CA ALA A 93 2.17 5.12 -5.75
C ALA A 93 2.33 6.36 -4.86
N ALA A 94 1.38 7.31 -4.92
CA ALA A 94 1.39 8.48 -4.04
C ALA A 94 1.22 8.11 -2.57
N VAL A 95 0.38 7.12 -2.24
CA VAL A 95 0.28 6.57 -0.88
C VAL A 95 1.61 5.98 -0.42
N ALA A 96 2.30 5.20 -1.26
CA ALA A 96 3.62 4.67 -0.93
C ALA A 96 4.65 5.79 -0.67
N VAL A 97 4.61 6.88 -1.44
CA VAL A 97 5.45 8.06 -1.16
C VAL A 97 5.13 8.66 0.21
N ALA A 98 3.85 8.82 0.54
CA ALA A 98 3.40 9.34 1.83
C ALA A 98 3.82 8.43 3.01
N ASP A 99 3.69 7.12 2.87
CA ASP A 99 4.10 6.15 3.89
C ASP A 99 5.64 6.19 4.12
N GLY A 100 6.42 6.37 3.06
CA GLY A 100 7.87 6.61 3.21
C GLY A 100 8.18 7.96 3.87
N PHE A 101 7.36 9.00 3.66
CA PHE A 101 7.48 10.25 4.41
C PHE A 101 7.17 10.08 5.91
N VAL A 102 6.21 9.23 6.26
CA VAL A 102 5.94 8.84 7.66
C VAL A 102 7.19 8.20 8.27
N CYS A 103 7.84 7.27 7.56
CA CYS A 103 9.11 6.68 7.98
C CYS A 103 10.22 7.75 8.15
N GLN A 104 10.31 8.69 7.22
CA GLN A 104 11.29 9.77 7.27
C GLN A 104 11.13 10.65 8.51
N VAL A 105 9.88 10.96 8.89
CA VAL A 105 9.58 11.86 10.01
C VAL A 105 9.60 11.15 11.36
N TYR A 106 9.04 9.94 11.44
CA TYR A 106 8.77 9.27 12.72
C TYR A 106 9.69 8.08 13.02
N ALA A 107 10.38 7.53 12.02
CA ALA A 107 11.36 6.45 12.19
C ALA A 107 12.80 6.94 11.87
N GLY A 108 13.05 8.25 11.83
CA GLY A 108 14.38 8.80 11.59
C GLY A 108 14.94 8.50 10.19
N GLY A 109 14.09 8.16 9.21
CA GLY A 109 14.53 7.72 7.88
C GLY A 109 14.67 6.21 7.74
N GLU A 110 14.59 5.45 8.83
CA GLU A 110 14.53 4.00 8.76
C GLU A 110 13.21 3.58 8.08
N GLY A 111 13.28 2.66 7.12
CA GLY A 111 12.09 2.09 6.47
C GLY A 111 11.61 2.87 5.23
N VAL A 112 12.18 4.06 4.95
CA VAL A 112 11.83 4.86 3.77
C VAL A 112 11.91 4.05 2.48
N MET A 113 12.97 3.25 2.33
CA MET A 113 13.18 2.43 1.14
C MET A 113 12.20 1.25 1.01
N ASN A 114 11.57 0.81 2.09
CA ASN A 114 10.50 -0.19 2.02
C ASN A 114 9.28 0.34 1.26
N HIS A 115 9.13 1.67 1.17
CA HIS A 115 8.03 2.31 0.43
C HIS A 115 8.51 2.99 -0.85
N TRP A 116 9.55 3.82 -0.77
CA TRP A 116 10.07 4.57 -1.93
C TRP A 116 10.79 3.68 -2.94
N GLY A 117 11.24 2.49 -2.55
CA GLY A 117 11.87 1.54 -3.48
C GLY A 117 10.92 1.04 -4.56
N TYR A 118 9.64 0.84 -4.24
CA TYR A 118 8.65 0.34 -5.21
C TYR A 118 7.71 1.42 -5.76
N ALA A 119 7.58 2.57 -5.09
CA ALA A 119 6.66 3.63 -5.53
C ALA A 119 6.89 4.09 -6.99
N PRO A 120 8.13 4.30 -7.49
CA PRO A 120 8.38 4.63 -8.88
C PRO A 120 7.94 3.53 -9.86
N LEU A 121 8.07 2.25 -9.49
CA LEU A 121 7.65 1.12 -10.33
C LEU A 121 6.13 1.12 -10.52
N VAL A 122 5.38 1.32 -9.43
CA VAL A 122 3.92 1.42 -9.46
C VAL A 122 3.48 2.65 -10.28
N ALA A 123 4.17 3.78 -10.11
CA ALA A 123 3.89 4.99 -10.87
C ALA A 123 4.11 4.79 -12.38
N MET A 124 5.24 4.19 -12.76
CA MET A 124 5.55 3.88 -14.16
C MET A 124 4.52 2.94 -14.78
N LEU A 125 4.07 1.92 -14.04
CA LEU A 125 2.98 1.07 -14.51
C LEU A 125 1.69 1.86 -14.70
N GLY A 126 1.33 2.75 -13.77
CA GLY A 126 0.18 3.63 -13.89
C GLY A 126 0.24 4.48 -15.16
N VAL A 127 1.39 5.11 -15.45
CA VAL A 127 1.61 5.87 -16.69
C VAL A 127 1.54 4.97 -17.93
N ALA A 128 2.09 3.76 -17.89
CA ALA A 128 2.05 2.83 -19.01
C ALA A 128 0.62 2.39 -19.33
N VAL A 129 -0.20 2.16 -18.30
CA VAL A 129 -1.62 1.79 -18.44
C VAL A 129 -2.49 2.97 -18.89
N LEU A 130 -2.09 4.23 -18.63
CA LEU A 130 -2.84 5.42 -19.06
C LEU A 130 -2.87 5.65 -20.57
N ARG A 131 -1.93 5.05 -21.30
CA ARG A 131 -1.79 5.18 -22.76
C ARG A 131 -2.86 4.39 -23.50
#